data_AF-D7DC85-F1
#
_entry.id   AF-D7DC85-F1
#
_cell.length_a   1.000
_cell.length_b   1.000
_cell.length_c   1.000
_cell.angle_alpha   90.00
_cell.angle_beta   90.00
_cell.angle_gamma   90.00
#
_symmetry.space_group_name_H-M   'P 1'
#
loop_
_entity.id
_entity.type
_entity.pdbx_description
1 polymer ?
#
loop_
_entity_poly.entity_id
_entity_poly.type
_entity_poly.pdbx_seq_one_letter_code
_entity_poly.pdbx_strand_id
1 'polypeptide(L)'
;MSAKRGFVEVVEEFFKQTKILYIDDCPFVHKQYSKEPGLVKWFFIKAANLFVKAYPFVLEPRSRMIRETSFMDDEYKLVKTPHIIVKDWVSTSIIREYINGTHFDPYFDEQEYFRLGKELAMIHNSGYVMGDTKYTNFLKIDDKFYVVDAEQAIRSNSHDYMFWDIFVFITTIIYKMMVDNPFRTKDLIRGRMNNFLNGYISAIEHDYYSILSNVDKFNYKTIMFMLLPYPLYIIFNDMIKQLIRK
;
A
#
# COMPACT_ATOMS: atom_id res chain seq x y z
N MET A 1 16.54 44.45 13.37
CA MET A 1 15.68 43.24 13.29
C MET A 1 15.96 42.57 11.96
N SER A 2 16.79 41.53 11.95
CA SER A 2 17.16 40.80 10.73
C SER A 2 16.14 39.68 10.51
N ALA A 3 15.48 39.68 9.35
CA ALA A 3 14.62 38.59 8.93
C ALA A 3 15.50 37.34 8.74
N LYS A 4 15.33 36.33 9.60
CA LYS A 4 15.91 35.01 9.38
C LYS A 4 15.27 34.45 8.10
N ARG A 5 16.03 34.46 7.00
CA ARG A 5 15.71 33.68 5.81
C ARG A 5 15.75 32.21 6.22
N GLY A 6 14.62 31.53 6.20
CA GLY A 6 14.52 30.09 6.46
C GLY A 6 15.50 29.34 5.55
N PHE A 7 16.37 28.55 6.15
CA PHE A 7 17.34 27.73 5.44
C PHE A 7 16.62 26.44 5.04
N VAL A 8 16.54 26.15 3.74
CA VAL A 8 15.99 24.87 3.25
C VAL A 8 17.14 23.93 3.00
N GLU A 9 17.34 22.98 3.91
CA GLU A 9 18.26 21.87 3.71
C GLU A 9 17.52 20.72 3.02
N VAL A 10 18.12 20.19 1.95
CA VAL A 10 17.57 19.08 1.15
C VAL A 10 18.47 17.88 1.36
N VAL A 11 18.02 16.90 2.14
CA VAL A 11 18.71 15.61 2.24
C VAL A 11 18.20 14.72 1.11
N GLU A 12 19.05 14.52 0.10
CA GLU A 12 18.77 13.60 -1.01
C GLU A 12 19.08 12.17 -0.59
N GLU A 13 18.06 11.44 -0.13
CA GLU A 13 17.92 10.00 -0.36
C GLU A 13 16.64 9.50 0.30
N PHE A 14 15.56 9.33 -0.46
CA PHE A 14 14.51 8.30 -0.24
C PHE A 14 13.58 8.34 -1.47
N PHE A 15 13.95 7.56 -2.51
CA PHE A 15 13.33 7.48 -3.83
C PHE A 15 13.47 8.75 -4.71
N LYS A 16 13.80 8.60 -6.00
CA LYS A 16 14.00 9.69 -6.99
C LYS A 16 12.85 10.73 -7.04
N GLN A 17 11.68 10.38 -6.51
CA GLN A 17 10.43 11.14 -6.55
C GLN A 17 10.16 11.97 -5.27
N THR A 18 10.77 11.63 -4.14
CA THR A 18 10.45 12.19 -2.81
C THR A 18 11.70 12.79 -2.17
N LYS A 19 11.56 13.96 -1.54
CA LYS A 19 12.63 14.66 -0.82
C LYS A 19 12.13 15.11 0.55
N ILE A 20 13.03 15.09 1.54
CA ILE A 20 12.77 15.73 2.84
C ILE A 20 13.26 17.18 2.75
N LEU A 21 12.38 18.12 3.09
CA LEU A 21 12.68 19.54 3.21
C LEU A 21 12.69 19.90 4.69
N TYR A 22 13.69 20.65 5.13
CA TYR A 22 13.68 21.27 6.46
C TYR A 22 13.29 22.75 6.34
N ILE A 23 12.28 23.18 7.09
CA ILE A 23 11.89 24.59 7.21
C ILE A 23 11.88 24.92 8.70
N ASP A 24 12.78 25.81 9.13
CA ASP A 24 12.98 26.14 10.55
C ASP A 24 13.13 24.89 11.44
N ASP A 25 14.03 23.99 11.04
CA ASP A 25 14.32 22.68 11.68
C ASP A 25 13.13 21.70 11.72
N CYS A 26 11.99 22.04 11.12
CA CYS A 26 10.84 21.15 10.99
C CYS A 26 10.91 20.37 9.66
N PRO A 27 10.87 19.03 9.68
CA PRO A 27 10.91 18.22 8.47
C PRO A 27 9.55 18.18 7.76
N PHE A 28 9.59 18.20 6.43
CA PHE A 28 8.44 18.05 5.54
C PHE A 28 8.78 17.13 4.37
N VAL A 29 7.78 16.51 3.78
CA VAL A 29 7.95 15.65 2.60
C VAL A 29 7.48 16.40 1.36
N HIS A 30 8.39 16.60 0.41
CA HIS A 30 8.07 17.09 -0.94
C HIS A 30 8.07 15.91 -1.93
N LYS A 31 6.90 15.62 -2.51
CA LYS A 31 6.71 14.54 -3.49
C LYS A 31 6.35 15.14 -4.84
N GLN A 32 7.15 14.84 -5.86
CA GLN A 32 6.98 15.37 -7.22
C GLN A 32 6.53 14.27 -8.19
N TYR A 33 5.34 14.38 -8.78
CA TYR A 33 4.73 13.31 -9.58
C TYR A 33 5.24 13.24 -11.02
N SER A 34 5.85 14.32 -11.52
CA SER A 34 6.41 14.42 -12.87
C SER A 34 7.72 13.64 -13.08
N LYS A 35 8.36 13.19 -12.00
CA LYS A 35 9.54 12.32 -12.09
C LYS A 35 9.09 10.86 -12.23
N GLU A 36 9.62 10.17 -13.25
CA GLU A 36 9.27 8.77 -13.50
C GLU A 36 9.55 7.91 -12.25
N PRO A 37 8.52 7.23 -11.70
CA PRO A 37 8.76 6.19 -10.70
C PRO A 37 9.50 5.04 -11.37
N GLY A 38 10.52 4.51 -10.69
CA GLY A 38 11.50 3.58 -11.26
C GLY A 38 10.89 2.46 -12.13
N LEU A 39 11.48 2.26 -13.31
CA LEU A 39 11.04 1.39 -14.41
C LEU A 39 10.56 -0.03 -14.00
N VAL A 40 11.07 -0.57 -12.89
CA VAL A 40 10.69 -1.89 -12.36
C VAL A 40 9.28 -1.89 -11.75
N LYS A 41 8.84 -0.80 -11.08
CA LYS A 41 7.51 -0.68 -10.46
C LYS A 41 6.40 -0.84 -11.51
N TRP A 42 6.63 -0.35 -12.73
CA TRP A 42 5.64 -0.38 -13.80
C TRP A 42 5.63 -1.65 -14.63
N PHE A 43 6.74 -2.39 -14.73
CA PHE A 43 6.79 -3.60 -15.58
C PHE A 43 5.76 -4.65 -15.13
N PHE A 44 5.67 -4.92 -13.82
CA PHE A 44 4.72 -5.90 -13.26
C PHE A 44 3.26 -5.43 -13.35
N ILE A 45 2.99 -4.14 -13.10
CA ILE A 45 1.64 -3.55 -13.19
C ILE A 45 1.17 -3.45 -14.66
N LYS A 46 2.08 -3.11 -15.58
CA LYS A 46 1.79 -3.08 -17.03
C LYS A 46 1.56 -4.50 -17.55
N ALA A 47 2.43 -5.46 -17.21
CA ALA A 47 2.28 -6.85 -17.63
C ALA A 47 0.98 -7.47 -17.09
N ALA A 48 0.62 -7.25 -15.83
CA ALA A 48 -0.62 -7.78 -15.25
C ALA A 48 -1.88 -7.10 -15.82
N ASN A 49 -1.90 -5.78 -16.02
CA ASN A 49 -3.10 -5.10 -16.52
C ASN A 49 -3.33 -5.21 -18.01
N LEU A 50 -2.29 -5.37 -18.84
CA LEU A 50 -2.44 -5.48 -20.30
C LEU A 50 -3.31 -6.69 -20.68
N PHE A 51 -3.21 -7.78 -19.92
CA PHE A 51 -3.91 -9.04 -20.21
C PHE A 51 -5.17 -9.26 -19.36
N VAL A 52 -5.30 -8.61 -18.20
CA VAL A 52 -6.26 -9.05 -17.17
C VAL A 52 -7.12 -7.92 -16.57
N LYS A 53 -6.76 -6.64 -16.76
CA LYS A 53 -7.47 -5.46 -16.22
C LYS A 53 -7.91 -5.61 -14.75
N ALA A 54 -7.00 -6.03 -13.87
CA ALA A 54 -7.36 -6.33 -12.48
C ALA A 54 -7.66 -5.07 -11.64
N TYR A 55 -7.06 -3.93 -11.97
CA TYR A 55 -7.30 -2.68 -11.23
C TYR A 55 -7.10 -1.45 -12.15
N PRO A 56 -7.88 -0.36 -11.98
CA PRO A 56 -7.84 0.80 -12.88
C PRO A 56 -6.71 1.78 -12.54
N PHE A 57 -5.46 1.38 -12.79
CA PHE A 57 -4.27 2.20 -12.53
C PHE A 57 -4.20 3.45 -13.41
N VAL A 58 -3.63 4.54 -12.86
CA VAL A 58 -3.32 5.77 -13.61
C VAL A 58 -1.82 6.01 -13.68
N LEU A 59 -1.34 6.28 -14.89
CA LEU A 59 0.05 6.63 -15.20
C LEU A 59 0.31 8.13 -15.13
N GLU A 60 -0.69 8.91 -15.53
CA GLU A 60 -0.58 10.34 -15.72
C GLU A 60 -0.30 11.06 -14.38
N PRO A 61 0.77 11.87 -14.27
CA PRO A 61 1.19 12.49 -13.02
C PRO A 61 0.09 13.27 -12.28
N ARG A 62 -0.73 14.04 -13.00
CA ARG A 62 -1.80 14.83 -12.39
C ARG A 62 -2.89 13.93 -11.82
N SER A 63 -3.28 12.88 -12.55
CA SER A 63 -4.25 11.88 -12.10
C SER A 63 -3.79 11.16 -10.83
N ARG A 64 -2.50 10.82 -10.74
CA ARG A 64 -1.89 10.24 -9.53
C ARG A 64 -1.95 11.19 -8.34
N MET A 65 -1.59 12.46 -8.55
CA MET A 65 -1.67 13.50 -7.53
C MET A 65 -3.11 13.75 -7.08
N ILE A 66 -4.08 13.78 -8.01
CA ILE A 66 -5.50 13.93 -7.69
C ILE A 66 -5.97 12.77 -6.82
N ARG A 67 -5.61 11.52 -7.13
CA ARG A 67 -5.97 10.34 -6.32
C ARG A 67 -5.39 10.41 -4.91
N GLU A 68 -4.10 10.70 -4.79
CA GLU A 68 -3.42 10.78 -3.50
C GLU A 68 -4.00 11.90 -2.63
N THR A 69 -4.19 13.10 -3.19
CA THR A 69 -4.79 14.22 -2.46
C THR A 69 -6.25 13.95 -2.09
N SER A 70 -7.06 13.42 -3.00
CA SER A 70 -8.45 13.06 -2.70
C SER A 70 -8.55 12.06 -1.55
N PHE A 71 -7.68 11.06 -1.52
CA PHE A 71 -7.61 10.10 -0.41
C PHE A 71 -7.13 10.76 0.89
N MET A 72 -6.04 11.52 0.86
CA MET A 72 -5.43 12.11 2.05
C MET A 72 -6.27 13.24 2.67
N ASP A 73 -7.03 13.99 1.88
CA ASP A 73 -7.87 15.08 2.37
C ASP A 73 -9.27 14.63 2.76
N ASP A 74 -9.64 13.37 2.52
CA ASP A 74 -10.98 12.88 2.81
C ASP A 74 -11.26 12.89 4.32
N GLU A 75 -12.28 13.64 4.75
CA GLU A 75 -12.66 13.73 6.16
C GLU A 75 -13.35 12.47 6.68
N TYR A 76 -13.91 11.64 5.78
CA TYR A 76 -14.64 10.42 6.13
C TYR A 76 -13.75 9.17 6.12
N LYS A 77 -12.45 9.30 5.81
CA LYS A 77 -11.53 8.15 5.90
C LYS A 77 -11.34 7.74 7.35
N LEU A 78 -11.22 6.43 7.56
CA LEU A 78 -11.05 5.84 8.89
C LEU A 78 -9.58 5.63 9.28
N VAL A 79 -8.64 5.94 8.38
CA VAL A 79 -7.20 5.72 8.58
C VAL A 79 -6.41 7.01 8.68
N LYS A 80 -5.22 6.92 9.28
CA LYS A 80 -4.29 8.06 9.38
C LYS A 80 -3.51 8.24 8.09
N THR A 81 -3.38 9.50 7.68
CA THR A 81 -2.52 9.93 6.59
C THR A 81 -1.77 11.20 7.01
N PRO A 82 -0.62 11.49 6.39
CA PRO A 82 0.09 12.74 6.64
C PRO A 82 -0.75 13.92 6.14
N HIS A 83 -0.74 15.03 6.88
CA HIS A 83 -1.48 16.21 6.46
C HIS A 83 -0.83 16.90 5.25
N ILE A 84 -1.60 17.20 4.21
CA ILE A 84 -1.11 17.94 3.04
C ILE A 84 -1.10 19.43 3.36
N ILE A 85 0.04 20.08 3.16
CA ILE A 85 0.26 21.50 3.47
C ILE A 85 0.16 22.33 2.20
N VAL A 86 0.77 21.87 1.10
CA VAL A 86 0.78 22.56 -0.19
C VAL A 86 0.44 21.58 -1.31
N LYS A 87 -0.42 22.01 -2.23
CA LYS A 87 -0.75 21.32 -3.48
C LYS A 87 -0.35 22.23 -4.65
N ASP A 88 0.75 21.90 -5.31
CA ASP A 88 1.19 22.61 -6.50
C ASP A 88 0.76 21.86 -7.76
N TRP A 89 -0.38 22.26 -8.31
CA TRP A 89 -0.95 21.67 -9.51
C TRP A 89 -0.16 21.99 -10.79
N VAL A 90 0.66 23.04 -10.77
CA VAL A 90 1.45 23.45 -11.94
C VAL A 90 2.69 22.58 -12.05
N SER A 91 3.47 22.45 -10.98
CA SER A 91 4.65 21.58 -10.96
C SER A 91 4.33 20.10 -10.73
N THR A 92 3.06 19.80 -10.47
CA THR A 92 2.53 18.46 -10.14
C THR A 92 3.29 17.89 -8.93
N SER A 93 3.21 18.58 -7.80
CA SER A 93 3.85 18.18 -6.55
C SER A 93 3.00 18.49 -5.33
N ILE A 94 3.28 17.79 -4.23
CA ILE A 94 2.72 18.09 -2.91
C ILE A 94 3.83 18.28 -1.88
N ILE A 95 3.57 19.16 -0.91
CA ILE A 95 4.31 19.22 0.35
C ILE A 95 3.35 18.76 1.45
N ARG A 96 3.78 17.81 2.27
CA ARG A 96 3.01 17.24 3.36
C ARG A 96 3.87 17.06 4.60
N GLU A 97 3.20 16.84 5.72
CA GLU A 97 3.81 16.49 7.00
C GLU A 97 4.80 15.33 6.85
N TYR A 98 5.97 15.47 7.49
CA TYR A 98 6.87 14.34 7.69
C TYR A 98 6.41 13.53 8.90
N ILE A 99 6.07 12.27 8.66
CA ILE A 99 5.72 11.34 9.72
C ILE A 99 6.98 10.61 10.16
N ASN A 100 7.45 10.91 11.37
CA ASN A 100 8.57 10.22 12.00
C ASN A 100 8.11 8.85 12.53
N GLY A 101 7.91 7.90 11.62
CA GLY A 101 7.52 6.54 11.91
C GLY A 101 8.45 5.52 11.27
N THR A 102 8.30 4.26 11.65
CA THR A 102 9.05 3.15 11.03
C THR A 102 8.20 2.54 9.93
N HIS A 103 8.74 2.34 8.73
CA HIS A 103 8.04 1.55 7.70
C HIS A 103 7.66 0.18 8.26
N PHE A 104 6.48 -0.33 7.87
CA PHE A 104 6.11 -1.69 8.22
C PHE A 104 7.23 -2.62 7.78
N ASP A 105 7.75 -3.41 8.71
CA ASP A 105 8.80 -4.36 8.41
C ASP A 105 8.16 -5.75 8.25
N PRO A 106 8.45 -6.48 7.17
CA PRO A 106 7.99 -7.85 7.03
C PRO A 106 8.38 -8.77 8.20
N TYR A 107 9.39 -8.40 8.99
CA TYR A 107 9.83 -9.11 10.19
C TYR A 107 9.12 -8.74 11.48
N PHE A 108 8.17 -7.80 11.45
CA PHE A 108 7.28 -7.58 12.60
C PHE A 108 6.54 -8.86 13.01
N ASP A 109 6.09 -8.88 14.26
CA ASP A 109 5.39 -10.02 14.83
C ASP A 109 3.98 -10.19 14.26
N GLU A 110 3.36 -11.32 14.59
CA GLU A 110 2.02 -11.66 14.10
C GLU A 110 0.92 -10.67 14.54
N GLN A 111 1.08 -10.02 15.70
CA GLN A 111 0.11 -9.05 16.20
C GLN A 111 0.11 -7.79 15.33
N GLU A 112 1.28 -7.36 14.86
CA GLU A 112 1.38 -6.24 13.92
C GLU A 112 0.74 -6.54 12.57
N TYR A 113 0.86 -7.78 12.08
CA TYR A 113 0.13 -8.22 10.88
C TYR A 113 -1.38 -8.17 11.09
N PHE A 114 -1.87 -8.65 12.23
CA PHE A 114 -3.29 -8.57 12.57
C PHE A 114 -3.80 -7.12 12.61
N ARG A 115 -3.03 -6.21 13.24
CA ARG A 115 -3.35 -4.78 13.28
C ARG A 115 -3.39 -4.16 11.88
N LEU A 116 -2.40 -4.44 11.05
CA LEU A 116 -2.37 -3.92 9.68
C LEU A 116 -3.52 -4.47 8.82
N GLY A 117 -3.94 -5.72 9.04
CA GLY A 117 -5.14 -6.28 8.43
C GLY A 117 -6.39 -5.47 8.76
N LYS A 118 -6.54 -5.05 10.02
CA LYS A 118 -7.64 -4.15 10.44
C LYS A 118 -7.56 -2.78 9.77
N GLU A 119 -6.37 -2.21 9.63
CA GLU A 119 -6.18 -0.93 8.95
C GLU A 119 -6.61 -1.01 7.48
N LEU A 120 -6.24 -2.08 6.76
CA LEU A 120 -6.72 -2.26 5.39
C LEU A 120 -8.25 -2.42 5.32
N ALA A 121 -8.85 -3.14 6.27
CA ALA A 121 -10.30 -3.23 6.38
C ALA A 121 -10.95 -1.85 6.63
N MET A 122 -10.36 -1.00 7.47
CA MET A 122 -10.83 0.37 7.70
C MET A 122 -10.76 1.23 6.42
N ILE A 123 -9.73 1.06 5.59
CA ILE A 123 -9.68 1.71 4.26
C ILE A 123 -10.87 1.27 3.41
N HIS A 124 -11.13 -0.04 3.31
CA HIS A 124 -12.22 -0.59 2.53
C HIS A 124 -13.61 -0.20 3.07
N ASN A 125 -13.79 -0.19 4.39
CA ASN A 125 -15.02 0.28 5.04
C ASN A 125 -15.25 1.78 4.79
N SER A 126 -14.16 2.57 4.67
CA SER A 126 -14.27 3.98 4.30
C SER A 126 -14.63 4.20 2.82
N GLY A 127 -14.85 3.14 2.04
CA GLY A 127 -15.23 3.21 0.63
C GLY A 127 -14.06 3.48 -0.32
N TYR A 128 -12.85 3.14 0.11
CA TYR A 128 -11.64 3.25 -0.70
C TYR A 128 -11.02 1.89 -0.96
N VAL A 129 -10.38 1.77 -2.10
CA VAL A 129 -9.38 0.74 -2.41
C VAL A 129 -8.10 1.45 -2.84
N MET A 130 -6.95 0.93 -2.44
CA MET A 130 -5.65 1.59 -2.56
C MET A 130 -4.92 1.29 -3.87
N GLY A 131 -5.04 0.08 -4.40
CA GLY A 131 -4.37 -0.38 -5.62
C GLY A 131 -2.87 -0.68 -5.47
N ASP A 132 -2.14 0.09 -4.67
CA ASP A 132 -0.70 -0.09 -4.37
C ASP A 132 -0.47 -0.34 -2.87
N THR A 133 -1.04 -1.41 -2.31
CA THR A 133 -0.98 -1.77 -0.89
C THR A 133 0.33 -2.42 -0.45
N LYS A 134 1.46 -1.98 -0.98
CA LYS A 134 2.77 -2.52 -0.58
C LYS A 134 3.03 -2.22 0.88
N TYR A 135 3.69 -3.14 1.58
CA TYR A 135 4.00 -2.98 3.00
C TYR A 135 4.76 -1.67 3.30
N THR A 136 5.62 -1.20 2.40
CA THR A 136 6.36 0.06 2.56
C THR A 136 5.48 1.31 2.54
N ASN A 137 4.22 1.22 2.09
CA ASN A 137 3.30 2.35 2.07
C ASN A 137 2.60 2.57 3.42
N PHE A 138 2.91 1.74 4.42
CA PHE A 138 2.44 1.87 5.79
C PHE A 138 3.60 2.24 6.71
N LEU A 139 3.44 3.32 7.47
CA LEU A 139 4.34 3.71 8.56
C LEU A 139 3.68 3.39 9.91
N LYS A 140 4.44 2.80 10.83
CA LYS A 140 4.05 2.55 12.21
C LYS A 140 4.53 3.69 13.11
N ILE A 141 3.61 4.20 13.93
CA ILE A 141 3.91 5.02 15.11
C ILE A 141 3.14 4.42 16.27
N ASP A 142 3.85 3.97 17.30
CA ASP A 142 3.27 3.24 18.43
C ASP A 142 2.36 2.09 17.94
N ASP A 143 1.07 2.13 18.28
CA ASP A 143 0.06 1.13 17.90
C ASP A 143 -0.79 1.53 16.68
N LYS A 144 -0.37 2.54 15.90
CA LYS A 144 -1.13 3.08 14.76
C LYS A 144 -0.33 3.00 13.46
N PHE A 145 -1.05 2.82 12.36
CA PHE A 145 -0.48 2.88 11.02
C PHE A 145 -0.93 4.14 10.26
N TYR A 146 0.01 4.70 9.50
CA TYR A 146 -0.20 5.80 8.56
C TYR A 146 -0.02 5.31 7.14
N VAL A 147 -0.97 5.64 6.25
CA VAL A 147 -0.82 5.42 4.82
C VAL A 147 -0.10 6.61 4.21
N VAL A 148 1.09 6.37 3.65
CA VAL A 148 1.98 7.44 3.16
C VAL A 148 2.06 7.56 1.64
N ASP A 149 1.49 6.63 0.89
CA ASP A 149 1.37 6.71 -0.56
C ASP A 149 0.02 6.13 -0.99
N ALA A 150 -0.80 6.96 -1.63
CA ALA A 150 -2.14 6.62 -2.08
C ALA A 150 -2.39 7.03 -3.54
N GLU A 151 -1.34 7.09 -4.36
CA GLU A 151 -1.40 7.57 -5.74
C GLU A 151 -2.29 6.72 -6.69
N GLN A 152 -2.64 5.51 -6.27
CA GLN A 152 -3.55 4.62 -7.00
C GLN A 152 -4.89 4.42 -6.31
N ALA A 153 -5.12 5.08 -5.18
CA ALA A 153 -6.34 4.92 -4.43
C ALA A 153 -7.54 5.49 -5.19
N ILE A 154 -8.68 4.81 -5.12
CA ILE A 154 -9.95 5.25 -5.70
C ILE A 154 -11.11 4.96 -4.77
N ARG A 155 -12.18 5.74 -4.90
CA ARG A 155 -13.47 5.40 -4.31
C ARG A 155 -14.06 4.17 -5.02
N SER A 156 -14.27 3.09 -4.29
CA SER A 156 -14.92 1.88 -4.80
C SER A 156 -15.30 0.92 -3.68
N ASN A 157 -16.45 0.26 -3.83
CA ASN A 157 -16.86 -0.89 -3.00
C ASN A 157 -16.70 -2.22 -3.77
N SER A 158 -15.88 -2.23 -4.82
CA SER A 158 -15.66 -3.44 -5.62
C SER A 158 -14.89 -4.49 -4.82
N HIS A 159 -15.53 -5.63 -4.57
CA HIS A 159 -14.89 -6.78 -3.93
C HIS A 159 -13.64 -7.26 -4.67
N ASP A 160 -13.62 -7.14 -6.00
CA ASP A 160 -12.48 -7.50 -6.82
C ASP A 160 -11.28 -6.62 -6.47
N TYR A 161 -11.50 -5.31 -6.31
CA TYR A 161 -10.41 -4.38 -6.00
C TYR A 161 -9.96 -4.49 -4.54
N MET A 162 -10.86 -4.82 -3.62
CA MET A 162 -10.49 -5.16 -2.24
C MET A 162 -9.63 -6.42 -2.18
N PHE A 163 -9.94 -7.42 -3.00
CA PHE A 163 -9.11 -8.62 -3.12
C PHE A 163 -7.74 -8.31 -3.73
N TRP A 164 -7.70 -7.44 -4.75
CA TRP A 164 -6.44 -6.96 -5.34
C TRP A 164 -5.52 -6.36 -4.27
N ASP A 165 -6.07 -5.52 -3.38
CA ASP A 165 -5.31 -4.91 -2.29
C ASP A 165 -4.74 -5.93 -1.31
N ILE A 166 -5.52 -6.94 -0.92
CA ILE A 166 -5.04 -8.06 -0.09
C ILE A 166 -3.90 -8.82 -0.81
N PHE A 167 -4.11 -9.12 -2.09
CA PHE A 167 -3.17 -9.87 -2.90
C PHE A 167 -1.83 -9.14 -3.09
N VAL A 168 -1.86 -7.83 -3.40
CA VAL A 168 -0.65 -7.01 -3.57
C VAL A 168 0.15 -6.95 -2.27
N PHE A 169 -0.51 -6.68 -1.13
CA PHE A 169 0.16 -6.64 0.16
C PHE A 169 0.92 -7.95 0.43
N ILE A 170 0.19 -9.07 0.41
CA ILE A 170 0.74 -10.40 0.69
C ILE A 170 1.88 -10.74 -0.27
N THR A 171 1.71 -10.46 -1.57
CA THR A 171 2.73 -10.71 -2.58
C THR A 171 4.01 -9.94 -2.29
N THR A 172 3.93 -8.66 -1.91
CA THR A 172 5.11 -7.85 -1.61
C THR A 172 5.86 -8.31 -0.35
N ILE A 173 5.14 -8.77 0.67
CA ILE A 173 5.74 -9.40 1.86
C ILE A 173 6.50 -10.67 1.47
N ILE A 174 5.86 -11.55 0.71
CA ILE A 174 6.44 -12.82 0.26
C ILE A 174 7.74 -12.57 -0.52
N TYR A 175 7.72 -11.62 -1.47
CA TYR A 175 8.91 -11.28 -2.24
C TYR A 175 10.05 -10.77 -1.36
N LYS A 176 9.78 -9.85 -0.42
CA LYS A 176 10.83 -9.33 0.47
C LYS A 176 11.43 -10.45 1.33
N MET A 177 10.59 -11.26 1.96
CA MET A 177 11.04 -12.35 2.82
C MET A 177 11.83 -13.43 2.05
N MET A 178 11.45 -13.71 0.80
CA MET A 178 12.21 -14.63 -0.06
C MET A 178 13.58 -14.09 -0.45
N VAL A 179 13.66 -12.81 -0.82
CA VAL A 179 14.92 -12.17 -1.21
C VAL A 179 15.92 -12.21 -0.05
N ASP A 180 15.44 -11.98 1.17
CA ASP A 180 16.29 -11.99 2.36
C ASP A 180 16.65 -13.41 2.83
N ASN A 181 15.71 -14.35 2.78
CA ASN A 181 15.93 -15.72 3.25
C ASN A 181 15.12 -16.76 2.46
N PRO A 182 15.68 -17.30 1.36
CA PRO A 182 14.97 -18.21 0.47
C PRO A 182 14.70 -19.61 1.08
N PHE A 183 15.34 -19.98 2.20
CA PHE A 183 15.34 -21.35 2.72
C PHE A 183 14.52 -21.57 4.02
N ARG A 184 14.00 -20.52 4.68
CA ARG A 184 13.36 -20.63 6.02
C ARG A 184 12.06 -19.83 6.22
N THR A 185 11.21 -19.74 5.21
CA THR A 185 10.14 -18.71 5.23
C THR A 185 8.70 -19.22 5.17
N LYS A 186 8.43 -20.50 4.91
CA LYS A 186 7.05 -20.97 4.65
C LYS A 186 6.11 -20.85 5.85
N ASP A 187 6.51 -21.39 7.01
CA ASP A 187 5.64 -21.37 8.20
C ASP A 187 5.50 -19.96 8.77
N LEU A 188 6.58 -19.18 8.71
CA LEU A 188 6.57 -17.77 9.12
C LEU A 188 5.66 -16.93 8.22
N ILE A 189 5.73 -17.09 6.89
CA ILE A 189 4.81 -16.45 5.94
C ILE A 189 3.38 -16.88 6.27
N ARG A 190 3.12 -18.17 6.47
CA ARG A 190 1.78 -18.67 6.76
C ARG A 190 1.21 -18.05 8.04
N GLY A 191 1.97 -18.03 9.15
CA GLY A 191 1.54 -17.43 10.42
C GLY A 191 1.20 -15.95 10.27
N ARG A 192 2.11 -15.17 9.65
CA ARG A 192 1.93 -13.73 9.41
C ARG A 192 0.73 -13.42 8.52
N MET A 193 0.63 -14.10 7.38
CA MET A 193 -0.45 -13.87 6.42
C MET A 193 -1.81 -14.32 6.99
N ASN A 194 -1.86 -15.39 7.79
CA ASN A 194 -3.08 -15.79 8.51
C ASN A 194 -3.52 -14.72 9.50
N ASN A 195 -2.58 -14.16 10.29
CA ASN A 195 -2.92 -13.11 11.25
C ASN A 195 -3.39 -11.83 10.54
N PHE A 196 -2.75 -11.43 9.44
CA PHE A 196 -3.22 -10.34 8.60
C PHE A 196 -4.65 -10.54 8.10
N LEU A 197 -4.94 -11.72 7.52
CA LEU A 197 -6.27 -12.03 7.00
C LEU A 197 -7.31 -12.10 8.12
N ASN A 198 -6.98 -12.67 9.28
CA ASN A 198 -7.86 -12.70 10.44
C ASN A 198 -8.14 -11.27 10.95
N GLY A 199 -7.13 -10.40 10.96
CA GLY A 199 -7.28 -8.99 11.30
C GLY A 199 -8.26 -8.29 10.36
N TYR A 200 -8.05 -8.48 9.06
CA TYR A 200 -8.93 -7.96 8.02
C TYR A 200 -10.39 -8.45 8.17
N ILE A 201 -10.59 -9.77 8.28
CA ILE A 201 -11.92 -10.39 8.45
C ILE A 201 -12.60 -9.88 9.72
N SER A 202 -11.85 -9.68 10.81
CA SER A 202 -12.42 -9.24 12.08
C SER A 202 -12.94 -7.81 12.10
N ALA A 203 -12.60 -7.00 11.10
CA ALA A 203 -12.92 -5.57 11.06
C ALA A 203 -13.67 -5.13 9.80
N ILE A 204 -13.66 -5.92 8.73
CA ILE A 204 -14.35 -5.58 7.48
C ILE A 204 -15.87 -5.68 7.66
N GLU A 205 -16.60 -4.66 7.21
CA GLU A 205 -18.08 -4.63 7.22
C GLU A 205 -18.68 -5.21 5.94
N HIS A 206 -17.90 -5.24 4.86
CA HIS A 206 -18.24 -5.90 3.61
C HIS A 206 -18.19 -7.42 3.75
N ASP A 207 -18.92 -8.14 2.87
CA ASP A 207 -18.90 -9.60 2.86
C ASP A 207 -17.51 -10.15 2.48
N TYR A 208 -16.74 -10.54 3.50
CA TYR A 208 -15.39 -11.06 3.30
C TYR A 208 -15.38 -12.35 2.47
N TYR A 209 -16.44 -13.17 2.50
CA TYR A 209 -16.49 -14.38 1.66
C TYR A 209 -16.51 -13.99 0.18
N SER A 210 -17.36 -13.03 -0.20
CA SER A 210 -17.38 -12.50 -1.56
C SER A 210 -16.06 -11.84 -1.98
N ILE A 211 -15.36 -11.16 -1.07
CA ILE A 211 -14.05 -10.58 -1.35
C ILE A 211 -13.01 -11.69 -1.59
N LEU A 212 -12.88 -12.63 -0.65
CA LEU A 212 -11.83 -13.65 -0.71
C LEU A 212 -12.09 -14.70 -1.80
N SER A 213 -13.34 -14.97 -2.17
CA SER A 213 -13.70 -15.90 -3.25
C SER A 213 -13.20 -15.45 -4.63
N ASN A 214 -12.78 -14.18 -4.78
CA ASN A 214 -12.09 -13.70 -5.98
C ASN A 214 -10.79 -14.46 -6.30
N VAL A 215 -10.20 -15.16 -5.32
CA VAL A 215 -9.07 -16.07 -5.53
C VAL A 215 -9.37 -17.13 -6.59
N ASP A 216 -10.63 -17.51 -6.76
CA ASP A 216 -11.04 -18.54 -7.71
C ASP A 216 -11.35 -18.01 -9.12
N LYS A 217 -11.45 -16.69 -9.31
CA LYS A 217 -11.69 -16.10 -10.63
C LYS A 217 -10.48 -16.33 -11.54
N PHE A 218 -10.77 -16.57 -12.82
CA PHE A 218 -9.75 -16.88 -13.82
C PHE A 218 -8.68 -15.78 -13.93
N ASN A 219 -9.11 -14.52 -13.95
CA ASN A 219 -8.24 -13.35 -14.02
C ASN A 219 -7.22 -13.32 -12.87
N TYR A 220 -7.67 -13.51 -11.62
CA TYR A 220 -6.80 -13.56 -10.46
C TYR A 220 -5.92 -14.80 -10.42
N LYS A 221 -6.43 -15.99 -10.79
CA LYS A 221 -5.61 -17.20 -10.92
C LYS A 221 -4.42 -17.00 -11.86
N THR A 222 -4.65 -16.40 -13.02
CA THR A 222 -3.60 -16.11 -13.99
C THR A 222 -2.56 -15.14 -13.41
N ILE A 223 -3.00 -14.05 -12.77
CA ILE A 223 -2.08 -13.08 -12.15
C ILE A 223 -1.27 -13.71 -11.02
N MET A 224 -1.93 -14.45 -10.11
CA MET A 224 -1.25 -15.12 -9.01
C MET A 224 -0.21 -16.11 -9.51
N PHE A 225 -0.51 -16.88 -10.56
CA PHE A 225 0.47 -17.80 -11.16
C PHE A 225 1.67 -17.06 -11.77
N MET A 226 1.47 -15.88 -12.35
CA MET A 226 2.55 -15.06 -12.91
C MET A 226 3.40 -14.36 -11.84
N LEU A 227 2.78 -13.92 -10.74
CA LEU A 227 3.43 -13.09 -9.72
C LEU A 227 3.84 -13.85 -8.45
N LEU A 228 3.43 -15.10 -8.27
CA LEU A 228 3.88 -15.93 -7.15
C LEU A 228 4.51 -17.21 -7.69
N PRO A 229 5.85 -17.36 -7.63
CA PRO A 229 6.49 -18.56 -8.11
C PRO A 229 6.05 -19.77 -7.27
N TYR A 230 6.08 -20.96 -7.88
CA TYR A 230 5.86 -22.20 -7.16
C TYR A 230 6.91 -22.36 -6.03
N PRO A 231 6.54 -22.80 -4.80
CA PRO A 231 5.21 -23.25 -4.36
C PRO A 231 4.35 -22.17 -3.68
N LEU A 232 4.73 -20.90 -3.71
CA LEU A 232 4.06 -19.82 -2.95
C LEU A 232 2.64 -19.55 -3.42
N TYR A 233 2.39 -19.67 -4.72
CA TYR A 233 1.04 -19.62 -5.28
C TYR A 233 0.09 -20.62 -4.57
N ILE A 234 0.55 -21.85 -4.35
CA ILE A 234 -0.26 -22.90 -3.69
C ILE A 234 -0.51 -22.51 -2.24
N ILE A 235 0.54 -22.05 -1.53
CA ILE A 235 0.41 -21.62 -0.14
C ILE A 235 -0.61 -20.49 -0.01
N PHE A 236 -0.51 -19.46 -0.85
CA PHE A 236 -1.46 -18.34 -0.86
C PHE A 236 -2.89 -18.83 -1.12
N ASN A 237 -3.09 -19.62 -2.17
CA ASN A 237 -4.41 -20.11 -2.55
C ASN A 237 -5.03 -21.01 -1.46
N ASP A 238 -4.24 -21.90 -0.86
CA ASP A 238 -4.71 -22.80 0.19
C ASP A 238 -5.08 -22.02 1.46
N MET A 239 -4.29 -21.00 1.83
CA MET A 239 -4.59 -20.13 2.96
C MET A 239 -5.93 -19.41 2.80
N ILE A 240 -6.15 -18.78 1.64
CA ILE A 240 -7.41 -18.10 1.36
C ILE A 240 -8.58 -19.11 1.38
N LYS A 241 -8.40 -20.28 0.77
CA LYS A 241 -9.45 -21.33 0.75
C LYS A 241 -9.79 -21.90 2.12
N GLN A 242 -8.81 -22.00 3.03
CA GLN A 242 -9.07 -22.43 4.41
C GLN A 242 -9.96 -21.45 5.17
N LEU A 243 -9.89 -20.15 4.86
CA LEU A 243 -10.73 -19.12 5.49
C LEU A 243 -12.15 -19.10 4.92
N ILE A 244 -12.32 -19.38 3.63
CA ILE A 244 -13.63 -19.41 2.95
C ILE A 244 -14.41 -20.71 3.24
N ARG A 245 -13.73 -21.80 3.59
CA ARG A 245 -14.36 -23.11 3.87
C ARG A 245 -14.80 -23.31 5.31
N LYS A 246 -14.45 -22.38 6.21
CA LYS A 246 -14.99 -22.34 7.58
C LYS A 246 -16.37 -21.73 7.57
#